data_AF-A0A2D8UUB2-F1
#
_entry.id   AF-A0A2D8UUB2-F1
#
_cell.length_a   1.000
_cell.length_b   1.000
_cell.length_c   1.000
_cell.angle_alpha   90.00
_cell.angle_beta   90.00
_cell.angle_gamma   90.00
#
_symmetry.space_group_name_H-M   'P 1'
#
loop_
_entity.id
_entity.type
_entity.pdbx_description
1 polymer ?
#
loop_
_entity_poly.entity_id
_entity_poly.type
_entity_poly.pdbx_seq_one_letter_code
_entity_poly.pdbx_strand_id
1 'polypeptide(L)'
;PGSINDAAFAVQIQHPHTMSQARIIDFPASYHNGACGFSFADGHSEIKKWVDNRTVEAPNYGQTIPLNVASPNNPDVLWMSQRTSALKPGKTR
;
A
#
# COMPACT_ATOMS: atom_id res chain seq x y z
N PRO A 1 5.24 11.53 -8.23
CA PRO A 1 4.80 10.35 -9.03
C PRO A 1 5.92 9.29 -9.07
N GLY A 2 5.77 8.19 -8.33
CA GLY A 2 6.85 7.20 -8.17
C GLY A 2 6.61 5.84 -8.82
N SER A 3 5.41 5.27 -8.73
CA SER A 3 5.27 3.81 -8.88
C SER A 3 3.86 3.31 -9.19
N ILE A 4 3.02 4.11 -9.84
CA ILE A 4 1.90 3.53 -10.60
C ILE A 4 2.53 3.01 -11.90
N ASN A 5 2.87 1.72 -11.92
CA ASN A 5 3.52 1.03 -13.02
C ASN A 5 2.51 0.53 -14.07
N ASP A 6 1.28 0.27 -13.65
CA ASP A 6 0.12 -0.09 -14.47
C ASP A 6 -1.03 0.86 -14.16
N ALA A 7 -2.12 0.90 -14.94
CA ALA A 7 -3.31 1.73 -14.64
C ALA A 7 -4.11 1.24 -13.40
N ALA A 8 -3.42 0.67 -12.41
CA ALA A 8 -3.92 0.06 -11.19
C ALA A 8 -2.95 0.31 -10.03
N PHE A 9 -3.44 0.07 -8.81
CA PHE A 9 -2.63 0.07 -7.58
C PHE A 9 -2.96 -1.20 -6.79
N ALA A 10 -1.97 -2.07 -6.64
CA ALA A 10 -2.10 -3.37 -6.00
C ALA A 10 -1.69 -3.30 -4.53
N VAL A 11 -2.50 -3.92 -3.68
CA VAL A 11 -2.26 -4.05 -2.24
C VAL A 11 -2.19 -5.53 -1.89
N GLN A 12 -1.11 -5.95 -1.23
CA GLN A 12 -1.09 -7.27 -0.62
C GLN A 12 -2.01 -7.27 0.60
N ILE A 13 -3.06 -8.08 0.58
CA ILE A 13 -3.95 -8.23 1.74
C ILE A 13 -3.18 -8.93 2.86
N GLN A 14 -3.05 -8.25 3.99
CA GLN A 14 -2.44 -8.76 5.20
C GLN A 14 -3.40 -8.73 6.39
N HIS A 15 -3.14 -9.63 7.34
CA HIS A 15 -3.85 -9.73 8.61
C HIS A 15 -2.85 -9.57 9.77
N PRO A 16 -3.29 -9.14 10.97
CA PRO A 16 -2.39 -8.91 12.10
C PRO A 16 -1.43 -10.08 12.41
N HIS A 17 -1.89 -11.33 12.24
CA HIS A 17 -1.09 -12.54 12.47
C HIS A 17 -0.15 -12.97 11.32
N THR A 18 -0.21 -12.32 10.15
CA THR A 18 0.63 -12.66 8.96
C THR A 18 1.57 -11.52 8.59
N MET A 19 1.69 -10.49 9.43
CA MET A 19 2.46 -9.29 9.13
C MET A 19 3.95 -9.54 8.89
N SER A 20 4.51 -10.65 9.38
CA SER A 20 5.89 -11.06 9.07
C SER A 20 6.12 -11.33 7.58
N GLN A 21 5.06 -11.54 6.81
CA GLN A 21 5.08 -11.78 5.36
C GLN A 21 4.64 -10.56 4.54
N ALA A 22 4.44 -9.40 5.18
CA ALA A 22 4.00 -8.18 4.52
C ALA A 22 4.98 -7.72 3.43
N ARG A 23 4.43 -7.23 2.32
CA ARG A 23 5.12 -6.73 1.15
C ARG A 23 4.43 -5.48 0.63
N ILE A 24 5.21 -4.57 0.07
CA ILE A 24 4.70 -3.45 -0.73
C ILE A 24 4.69 -3.93 -2.17
N ILE A 25 3.51 -4.06 -2.78
CA ILE A 25 3.40 -4.46 -4.19
C ILE A 25 3.74 -3.27 -5.06
N ASP A 26 2.94 -2.22 -4.91
CA ASP A 26 3.19 -0.91 -5.52
C ASP A 26 3.45 0.10 -4.41
N PHE A 27 4.50 0.90 -4.57
CA PHE A 27 4.76 1.97 -3.61
C PHE A 27 3.69 3.05 -3.73
N PRO A 28 3.12 3.53 -2.61
CA PRO A 28 2.23 4.67 -2.67
C PRO A 28 3.03 5.97 -2.80
N ALA A 29 2.34 7.08 -3.10
CA ALA A 29 2.99 8.39 -3.09
C ALA A 29 3.54 8.72 -1.69
N SER A 30 4.76 9.25 -1.64
CA SER A 30 5.40 9.72 -0.39
C SER A 30 5.87 11.18 -0.48
N TYR A 31 5.79 11.81 -1.66
CA TYR A 31 6.37 13.13 -1.94
C TYR A 31 5.58 14.31 -1.33
N HIS A 32 4.36 14.07 -0.81
CA HIS A 32 3.59 15.07 -0.07
C HIS A 32 3.87 14.98 1.43
N ASN A 33 5.09 15.34 1.84
CA ASN A 33 5.53 15.22 3.24
C ASN A 33 5.28 13.80 3.76
N GLY A 34 5.83 12.77 3.12
CA GLY A 34 5.67 11.38 3.55
C GLY A 34 4.22 10.91 3.59
N ALA A 35 3.34 11.41 2.71
CA ALA A 35 1.92 11.09 2.71
C ALA A 35 1.37 10.84 1.29
N CYS A 36 0.22 10.15 1.25
CA CYS A 36 -0.57 9.88 0.04
C CYS A 36 -2.05 10.22 0.28
N GLY A 37 -2.73 10.69 -0.77
CA GLY A 37 -4.18 10.76 -0.82
C GLY A 37 -4.74 9.54 -1.56
N PHE A 38 -5.74 8.89 -0.96
CA PHE A 38 -6.51 7.81 -1.56
C PHE A 38 -7.96 8.27 -1.77
N SER A 39 -8.54 7.85 -2.90
CA SER A 39 -9.97 7.97 -3.18
C SER A 39 -10.54 6.59 -3.46
N PHE A 40 -11.76 6.35 -3.02
CA PHE A 40 -12.36 5.02 -2.98
C PHE A 40 -13.67 4.97 -3.79
N ALA A 41 -14.09 3.76 -4.16
CA ALA A 41 -15.18 3.55 -5.12
C ALA A 41 -16.57 3.99 -4.61
N ASP A 42 -16.76 4.12 -3.31
CA ASP A 42 -17.98 4.65 -2.67
C ASP A 42 -17.99 6.18 -2.55
N GLY A 43 -16.96 6.86 -3.07
CA GLY A 43 -16.82 8.32 -3.06
C GLY A 43 -16.06 8.90 -1.86
N HIS A 44 -15.59 8.10 -0.90
CA HIS A 44 -14.77 8.62 0.20
C HIS A 44 -13.32 8.89 -0.24
N SER A 45 -12.61 9.68 0.56
CA SER A 45 -11.18 9.92 0.36
C SER A 45 -10.47 10.07 1.70
N GLU A 46 -9.25 9.57 1.80
CA GLU A 46 -8.42 9.65 2.99
C GLU A 46 -7.01 10.15 2.64
N ILE A 47 -6.41 10.94 3.53
CA ILE A 47 -4.98 11.26 3.48
C ILE A 47 -4.27 10.41 4.52
N LYS A 48 -3.25 9.66 4.10
CA LYS A 48 -2.44 8.83 4.97
C LYS A 48 -1.01 9.32 5.02
N LYS A 49 -0.59 9.74 6.21
CA LYS A 49 0.83 9.95 6.55
C LYS A 49 1.46 8.60 6.87
N TRP A 50 2.55 8.27 6.20
CA TRP A 50 3.31 7.04 6.41
C TRP A 50 4.08 7.11 7.72
N VAL A 51 4.08 5.98 8.45
CA VAL A 51 4.77 5.87 9.74
C VAL A 51 5.97 4.93 9.67
N ASP A 52 6.02 4.08 8.66
CA ASP A 52 7.16 3.24 8.36
C ASP A 52 8.01 3.89 7.26
N ASN A 53 9.30 4.13 7.55
CA ASN A 53 10.22 4.72 6.58
C ASN A 53 10.38 3.86 5.32
N ARG A 54 10.08 2.56 5.39
CA ARG A 54 10.10 1.66 4.23
C ARG A 54 8.93 1.89 3.28
N THR A 55 7.93 2.69 3.66
CA THR A 55 6.82 3.12 2.79
C THR A 55 7.13 4.47 2.13
N VAL A 56 8.18 5.16 2.60
CA VAL A 56 8.61 6.45 2.07
C VAL A 56 9.73 6.21 1.07
N GLU A 57 9.37 6.21 -0.21
CA GLU A 57 10.38 6.20 -1.28
C GLU A 57 11.20 7.47 -1.24
N ALA A 58 12.54 7.32 -1.30
CA ALA A 58 13.43 8.43 -1.57
C ALA A 58 13.12 9.03 -2.95
N PRO A 59 13.32 10.33 -3.17
CA PRO A 59 13.01 10.99 -4.45
C PRO A 59 13.93 10.48 -5.59
N ASN A 60 13.58 9.33 -6.16
CA ASN A 60 14.27 8.67 -7.26
C ASN A 60 13.49 8.87 -8.57
N TYR A 61 13.30 10.13 -8.95
CA TYR A 61 12.55 10.48 -10.15
C TYR A 61 13.25 9.94 -11.41
N GLY A 62 12.52 9.20 -12.25
CA GLY A 62 13.02 8.64 -13.50
C GLY A 62 13.74 7.29 -13.37
N GLN A 63 13.76 6.68 -12.19
CA GLN A 63 14.26 5.32 -11.98
C GLN A 63 13.11 4.34 -11.83
N THR A 64 13.34 3.09 -12.26
CA THR A 64 12.39 2.01 -12.01
C THR A 64 12.38 1.68 -10.51
N ILE A 65 11.22 1.86 -9.88
CA ILE A 65 11.03 1.44 -8.48
C ILE A 65 10.83 -0.07 -8.44
N PRO A 66 11.49 -0.82 -7.53
CA PRO A 66 11.26 -2.25 -7.40
C PRO A 66 9.81 -2.52 -7.00
N LEU A 67 9.22 -3.55 -7.60
CA LEU A 67 7.87 -4.02 -7.26
C LEU A 67 7.95 -5.18 -6.26
N ASN A 68 6.85 -5.39 -5.52
CA ASN A 68 6.71 -6.54 -4.63
C ASN A 68 7.88 -6.66 -3.63
N VAL A 69 8.21 -5.58 -2.93
CA VAL A 69 9.32 -5.50 -1.97
C VAL A 69 8.89 -6.04 -0.61
N ALA A 70 9.71 -6.91 -0.01
CA ALA A 70 9.46 -7.40 1.34
C ALA A 70 9.49 -6.26 2.36
N SER A 71 8.43 -6.14 3.17
CA SER A 71 8.27 -5.11 4.19
C SER A 71 7.68 -5.72 5.46
N PRO A 72 8.37 -6.67 6.10
CA PRO A 72 7.85 -7.43 7.23
C PRO A 72 7.47 -6.49 8.38
N ASN A 73 6.29 -6.71 8.96
CA ASN A 73 5.73 -5.95 10.07
C ASN A 73 5.50 -4.46 9.78
N ASN A 74 5.32 -4.08 8.51
CA ASN A 74 5.03 -2.70 8.13
C ASN A 74 3.56 -2.34 8.41
N PRO A 75 3.25 -1.46 9.37
CA PRO A 75 1.87 -1.09 9.72
C PRO A 75 1.14 -0.34 8.59
N ASP A 76 1.85 0.29 7.67
CA ASP A 76 1.23 0.98 6.53
C ASP A 76 0.66 -0.02 5.51
N VAL A 77 1.27 -1.20 5.35
CA VAL A 77 0.71 -2.31 4.55
C VAL A 77 -0.61 -2.82 5.16
N LEU A 78 -0.66 -2.92 6.49
CA LEU A 78 -1.89 -3.30 7.19
C LEU A 78 -2.98 -2.22 7.04
N TRP A 79 -2.61 -0.94 7.14
CA TRP A 79 -3.53 0.17 6.95
C TRP A 79 -4.19 0.13 5.56
N MET A 80 -3.39 -0.11 4.52
CA MET A 80 -3.90 -0.25 3.15
C MET A 80 -4.79 -1.50 3.03
N SER A 81 -4.37 -2.63 3.61
CA SER A 81 -5.16 -3.87 3.61
C SER A 81 -6.56 -3.68 4.22
N GLN A 82 -6.68 -2.88 5.28
CA GLN A 82 -7.96 -2.60 5.94
C GLN A 82 -8.93 -1.75 5.11
N ARG A 83 -8.44 -1.08 4.07
CA ARG A 83 -9.21 -0.19 3.17
C ARG A 83 -9.38 -0.76 1.76
N THR A 84 -8.86 -1.97 1.55
CA THR A 84 -9.07 -2.72 0.32
C THR A 84 -10.08 -3.82 0.59
N SER A 85 -11.07 -3.95 -0.29
CA SER A 85 -11.99 -5.09 -0.24
C SER A 85 -11.21 -6.38 -0.50
N ALA A 86 -11.24 -7.31 0.45
CA ALA A 86 -10.71 -8.66 0.31
C ALA A 86 -11.85 -9.68 0.34
N LEU A 87 -11.70 -10.77 -0.42
CA LEU A 87 -12.58 -11.92 -0.29
C LEU A 87 -12.47 -12.45 1.15
N LYS A 88 -13.57 -12.46 1.89
CA LYS A 88 -13.64 -13.20 3.15
C LYS A 88 -13.77 -14.69 2.80
N PRO A 89 -12.82 -15.55 3.20
CA PRO A 89 -13.01 -17.00 3.04
C PRO A 89 -14.24 -17.42 3.84
N GLY A 90 -15.25 -17.98 3.14
CA GLY A 90 -16.44 -18.56 3.77
C GLY A 90 -17.71 -17.71 3.70
N LYS A 91 -18.41 -17.81 2.56
CA LYS A 91 -19.71 -18.48 2.51
C LYS A 91 -19.78 -19.24 1.18
N THR A 92 -19.51 -20.54 1.21
CA THR A 92 -20.07 -21.43 0.19
C THR A 92 -21.58 -21.23 0.21
N ARG A 93 -22.16 -20.92 -0.95
CA ARG A 93 -23.62 -21.00 -1.13
C ARG A 93 -24.08 -22.43 -0.92
#